data_AF-A0A553SND3-F1
#
_entry.id   AF-A0A553SND3-F1
#
_cell.length_a   1.000
_cell.length_b   1.000
_cell.length_c   1.000
_cell.angle_alpha   90.00
_cell.angle_beta   90.00
_cell.angle_gamma   90.00
#
_symmetry.space_group_name_H-M   'P 1'
#
loop_
_entity.id
_entity.type
_entity.pdbx_description
1 polymer ?
#
loop_
_entity_poly.entity_id
_entity_poly.type
_entity_poly.pdbx_seq_one_letter_code
_entity_poly.pdbx_strand_id
1 'polypeptide(L)'
;MRSRQVKKVNSFIYVIIIMGMLVIIFVSATIEKNKRATSDSYPDIASSILTSISPNQVHIVELQEIRSQYLDKKDNKIVYGNSSFRIYYGEYGNKLEEYLDYHMFQLATVANFEVNWKDDHVALIAVYRKSKDGKAIYKDETIRLDTQQE
;
A
#
# COMPACT_ATOMS: atom_id res chain seq x y z
N MET A 1 -56.05 34.92 -11.20
CA MET A 1 -55.64 33.89 -10.25
C MET A 1 -54.26 33.37 -10.67
N ARG A 2 -53.20 34.04 -10.20
CA ARG A 2 -51.78 33.81 -10.57
C ARG A 2 -51.06 33.37 -9.28
N SER A 3 -50.02 32.55 -9.40
CA SER A 3 -49.12 32.09 -8.31
C SER A 3 -49.47 30.77 -7.61
N ARG A 4 -49.22 29.64 -8.27
CA ARG A 4 -48.98 28.33 -7.62
C ARG A 4 -47.88 27.47 -8.26
N GLN A 5 -47.04 28.06 -9.13
CA GLN A 5 -46.03 27.30 -9.88
C GLN A 5 -44.57 27.56 -9.48
N VAL A 6 -44.29 28.46 -8.52
CA VAL A 6 -42.89 28.85 -8.22
C VAL A 6 -42.27 28.10 -7.03
N LYS A 7 -43.04 27.34 -6.22
CA LYS A 7 -42.50 26.68 -5.01
C LYS A 7 -42.01 25.24 -5.19
N LYS A 8 -42.37 24.53 -6.25
CA LYS A 8 -42.00 23.11 -6.42
C LYS A 8 -40.57 22.90 -6.96
N VAL A 9 -40.05 23.84 -7.74
CA VAL A 9 -38.73 23.69 -8.40
C VAL A 9 -37.59 23.84 -7.39
N ASN A 10 -37.70 24.77 -6.43
CA ASN A 10 -36.69 24.94 -5.39
C ASN A 10 -36.53 23.68 -4.51
N SER A 11 -37.63 22.99 -4.19
CA SER A 11 -37.57 21.80 -3.33
C SER A 11 -36.85 20.61 -3.96
N PHE A 12 -36.90 20.48 -5.30
CA PHE A 12 -36.25 19.38 -6.02
C PHE A 12 -34.73 19.59 -6.15
N ILE A 13 -34.28 20.85 -6.28
CA ILE A 13 -32.86 21.20 -6.37
C ILE A 13 -32.14 20.86 -5.04
N TYR A 14 -32.77 21.14 -3.89
CA TYR A 14 -32.18 20.79 -2.60
C TYR A 14 -32.01 19.28 -2.39
N VAL A 15 -32.93 18.45 -2.90
CA VAL A 15 -32.83 16.99 -2.78
C VAL A 15 -31.66 16.41 -3.58
N ILE A 16 -31.39 16.97 -4.77
CA ILE A 16 -30.26 16.54 -5.62
C ILE A 16 -28.91 16.95 -5.00
N ILE A 17 -28.83 18.14 -4.38
CA ILE A 17 -27.60 18.61 -3.71
C ILE A 17 -27.29 17.77 -2.47
N ILE A 18 -28.30 17.37 -1.70
CA ILE A 18 -28.12 16.51 -0.51
C ILE A 18 -27.68 15.10 -0.91
N MET A 19 -28.26 14.53 -1.98
CA MET A 19 -27.81 13.23 -2.53
C MET A 19 -26.37 13.31 -3.09
N GLY A 20 -25.99 14.41 -3.74
CA GLY A 20 -24.63 14.62 -4.23
C GLY A 20 -23.56 14.72 -3.14
N MET A 21 -23.87 15.38 -2.01
CA MET A 21 -22.94 15.43 -0.87
C MET A 21 -22.79 14.10 -0.13
N LEU A 22 -23.84 13.27 -0.07
CA LEU A 22 -23.75 11.95 0.57
C LEU A 22 -22.81 10.98 -0.18
N VAL A 23 -22.70 11.11 -1.50
CA VAL A 23 -21.79 10.27 -2.30
C VAL A 23 -20.31 10.62 -2.06
N ILE A 24 -19.99 11.88 -1.77
CA ILE A 24 -18.60 12.32 -1.52
C ILE A 24 -18.09 11.77 -0.16
N ILE A 25 -18.97 11.65 0.84
CA ILE A 25 -18.58 11.13 2.16
C ILE A 25 -18.28 9.63 2.11
N PHE A 26 -18.92 8.86 1.22
CA PHE A 26 -18.68 7.42 1.11
C PHE A 26 -17.39 7.03 0.38
N VAL A 27 -16.86 7.87 -0.52
CA VAL A 27 -15.60 7.54 -1.23
C VAL A 27 -14.37 7.78 -0.34
N SER A 28 -14.43 8.72 0.60
CA SER A 28 -13.33 8.98 1.54
C SER A 28 -13.17 7.92 2.63
N ALA A 29 -14.13 7.01 2.81
CA ALA A 29 -14.10 5.99 3.86
C ALA A 29 -13.28 4.73 3.49
N THR A 30 -12.81 4.58 2.25
CA THR A 30 -12.13 3.35 1.79
C THR A 30 -10.61 3.42 1.67
N ILE A 31 -9.98 4.52 2.11
CA ILE A 31 -8.52 4.58 2.25
C ILE A 31 -8.21 4.96 3.70
N GLU A 32 -8.66 4.12 4.63
CA GLU A 32 -8.16 4.15 5.98
C GLU A 32 -6.71 3.65 5.92
N LYS A 33 -5.76 4.59 5.83
CA LYS A 33 -4.32 4.35 6.06
C LYS A 33 -4.25 3.73 7.45
N ASN A 34 -4.15 2.41 7.51
CA ASN A 34 -4.19 1.63 8.74
C ASN A 34 -2.91 1.89 9.55
N LYS A 35 -2.85 3.04 10.24
CA LYS A 35 -1.84 3.35 11.23
C LYS A 35 -2.14 2.50 12.45
N ARG A 36 -1.68 1.24 12.44
CA ARG A 36 -1.72 0.39 13.62
C ARG A 36 -0.87 1.05 14.71
N ALA A 37 -1.54 1.51 15.77
CA ALA A 37 -0.89 1.91 17.01
C ALA A 37 -0.20 0.67 17.61
N THR A 38 1.09 0.81 17.89
CA THR A 38 1.95 -0.17 18.55
C THR A 38 1.45 -0.44 19.97
N SER A 39 0.61 -1.46 20.14
CA SER A 39 0.26 -2.06 21.42
C SER A 39 0.99 -3.40 21.52
N ASP A 40 1.97 -3.48 22.43
CA ASP A 40 2.64 -4.70 22.95
C ASP A 40 3.03 -5.80 21.94
N SER A 41 3.27 -5.44 20.68
CA SER A 41 3.73 -6.37 19.66
C SER A 41 5.24 -6.52 19.72
N TYR A 42 5.74 -7.76 19.58
CA TYR A 42 7.14 -7.96 19.24
C TYR A 42 7.46 -7.22 17.94
N PRO A 43 8.69 -6.68 17.79
CA PRO A 43 9.07 -6.01 16.57
C PRO A 43 9.03 -7.02 15.43
N ASP A 44 8.37 -6.61 14.36
CA ASP A 44 8.45 -7.21 13.04
C ASP A 44 9.92 -7.36 12.60
N ILE A 45 10.27 -8.49 11.98
CA ILE A 45 11.65 -8.74 11.52
C ILE A 45 11.67 -8.68 9.99
N ALA A 46 12.60 -7.89 9.44
CA ALA A 46 12.95 -7.95 8.03
C ALA A 46 13.70 -9.26 7.74
N SER A 47 13.10 -10.11 6.91
CA SER A 47 13.62 -11.44 6.56
C SER A 47 14.38 -11.45 5.23
N SER A 48 14.03 -10.54 4.32
CA SER A 48 14.77 -10.30 3.09
C SER A 48 14.62 -8.85 2.64
N ILE A 49 15.66 -8.30 2.00
CA ILE A 49 15.75 -6.89 1.58
C ILE A 49 16.23 -6.80 0.13
N LEU A 50 15.57 -5.97 -0.68
CA LEU A 50 15.98 -5.62 -2.03
C LEU A 50 16.01 -4.09 -2.16
N THR A 51 17.19 -3.53 -2.40
CA THR A 51 17.40 -2.10 -2.54
C THR A 51 17.71 -1.74 -4.00
N SER A 52 17.13 -0.64 -4.48
CA SER A 52 17.35 -0.12 -5.83
C SER A 52 17.45 1.40 -5.79
N ILE A 53 18.43 1.94 -6.51
CA ILE A 53 18.72 3.37 -6.56
C ILE A 53 18.38 3.87 -7.97
N SER A 54 17.77 5.04 -8.03
CA SER A 54 17.46 5.73 -9.30
C SER A 54 18.71 6.01 -10.15
N PRO A 55 18.58 6.17 -11.48
CA PRO A 55 19.72 6.35 -12.39
C PRO A 55 20.71 7.45 -12.00
N ASN A 56 20.22 8.61 -11.54
CA ASN A 56 21.06 9.73 -11.10
C ASN A 56 21.20 9.83 -9.57
N GLN A 57 20.84 8.77 -8.82
CA GLN A 57 20.97 8.71 -7.36
C GLN A 57 20.19 9.81 -6.63
N VAL A 58 19.03 10.20 -7.15
CA VAL A 58 18.14 11.17 -6.49
C VAL A 58 17.26 10.48 -5.46
N HIS A 59 16.67 9.34 -5.84
CA HIS A 59 15.82 8.52 -4.98
C HIS A 59 16.33 7.09 -4.83
N ILE A 60 15.84 6.45 -3.77
CA ILE A 60 16.05 5.06 -3.43
C ILE A 60 14.71 4.40 -3.11
N VAL A 61 14.62 3.11 -3.45
CA VAL A 61 13.50 2.24 -3.12
C VAL A 61 14.07 1.01 -2.42
N GLU A 62 13.48 0.64 -1.29
CA GLU A 62 13.85 -0.54 -0.52
C GLU A 62 12.62 -1.41 -0.24
N LEU A 63 12.66 -2.64 -0.71
CA LEU A 63 11.64 -3.65 -0.55
C LEU A 63 12.05 -4.53 0.62
N GLN A 64 11.19 -4.66 1.64
CA GLN A 64 11.43 -5.51 2.79
C GLN A 64 10.32 -6.54 2.95
N GLU A 65 10.69 -7.80 3.03
CA GLU A 65 9.79 -8.85 3.52
C GLU A 65 9.78 -8.81 5.05
N ILE A 66 8.62 -8.49 5.60
CA ILE A 66 8.41 -8.37 7.04
C ILE A 66 7.71 -9.61 7.55
N ARG A 67 8.26 -10.25 8.58
CA ARG A 67 7.61 -11.37 9.25
C ARG A 67 7.11 -10.94 10.62
N SER A 68 5.81 -11.06 10.82
CA SER A 68 5.21 -10.84 12.14
C SER A 68 5.69 -11.93 13.11
N GLN A 69 5.86 -11.57 14.37
CA GLN A 69 6.19 -12.52 15.43
C GLN A 69 5.46 -12.16 16.71
N TYR A 70 5.18 -13.17 17.53
CA TYR A 70 4.54 -12.99 18.82
C TYR A 70 5.01 -14.07 19.79
N LEU A 71 4.97 -13.77 21.09
CA LEU A 71 5.25 -14.74 22.13
C LEU A 71 4.00 -15.60 22.38
N ASP A 72 4.12 -16.90 22.15
CA ASP A 72 3.17 -17.85 22.69
C ASP A 72 3.39 -17.97 24.21
N LYS A 73 2.48 -17.38 24.98
CA LYS A 73 2.53 -17.36 26.44
C LYS A 73 2.40 -18.75 27.07
N LYS A 74 1.80 -19.71 26.36
CA LYS A 74 1.59 -21.08 26.87
C LYS A 74 2.91 -21.84 26.87
N ASP A 75 3.64 -21.76 25.76
CA ASP A 75 4.87 -22.54 25.54
C ASP A 75 6.15 -21.69 25.75
N ASN A 76 6.00 -20.41 26.09
CA ASN A 76 7.06 -19.41 26.24
C ASN A 76 8.03 -19.38 25.04
N LYS A 77 7.48 -19.45 23.83
CA LYS A 77 8.23 -19.53 22.56
C LYS A 77 7.79 -18.43 21.60
N ILE A 78 8.74 -17.92 20.83
CA ILE A 78 8.45 -17.01 19.72
C ILE A 78 7.82 -17.83 18.59
N VAL A 79 6.64 -17.40 18.15
CA VAL A 79 5.94 -17.95 16.99
C VAL A 79 5.96 -16.91 15.89
N TYR A 80 6.30 -17.35 14.69
CA TYR A 80 6.31 -16.50 13.51
C TYR A 80 4.97 -16.57 12.79
N GLY A 81 4.36 -15.41 12.58
CA GLY A 81 3.09 -15.25 11.89
C GLY A 81 3.25 -15.04 10.39
N ASN A 82 2.26 -14.36 9.82
CA ASN A 82 2.20 -14.04 8.40
C ASN A 82 3.34 -13.12 7.97
N SER A 83 3.79 -13.30 6.73
CA SER A 83 4.64 -12.33 6.04
C SER A 83 3.80 -11.20 5.45
N SER A 84 4.27 -9.97 5.59
CA SER A 84 3.84 -8.81 4.81
C SER A 84 5.04 -8.24 4.05
N PHE A 85 4.76 -7.29 3.18
CA PHE A 85 5.78 -6.69 2.34
C PHE A 85 5.68 -5.18 2.43
N ARG A 86 6.82 -4.52 2.66
CA ARG A 86 6.90 -3.05 2.73
C ARG A 86 7.79 -2.52 1.63
N ILE A 87 7.33 -1.47 0.97
CA ILE A 87 8.11 -0.73 -0.04
C ILE A 87 8.43 0.62 0.57
N TYR A 88 9.64 0.76 1.08
CA TYR A 88 10.21 2.01 1.56
C TYR A 88 10.73 2.81 0.38
N TYR A 89 10.58 4.14 0.42
CA TYR A 89 11.07 5.03 -0.63
C TYR A 89 11.38 6.41 -0.09
N GLY A 90 12.23 7.15 -0.80
CA GLY A 90 12.62 8.49 -0.41
C GLY A 90 13.88 8.95 -1.12
N GLU A 91 14.40 10.10 -0.70
CA GLU A 91 15.65 10.65 -1.21
C GLU A 91 16.84 9.74 -0.89
N TYR A 92 17.74 9.58 -1.85
CA TYR A 92 18.95 8.81 -1.67
C TYR A 92 19.85 9.43 -0.60
N GLY A 93 20.38 8.61 0.30
CA GLY A 93 21.20 9.06 1.43
C GLY A 93 20.43 9.55 2.65
N ASN A 94 19.10 9.69 2.56
CA ASN A 94 18.23 10.02 3.67
C ASN A 94 17.60 8.77 4.31
N LYS A 95 17.13 8.93 5.55
CA LYS A 95 16.42 7.87 6.25
C LYS A 95 15.06 7.64 5.60
N LEU A 96 14.73 6.38 5.30
CA LEU A 96 13.45 6.01 4.72
C LEU A 96 12.41 5.82 5.82
N GLU A 97 11.53 6.80 5.98
CA GLU A 97 10.47 6.78 7.00
C GLU A 97 9.11 6.42 6.41
N GLU A 98 8.90 6.69 5.13
CA GLU A 98 7.67 6.38 4.41
C GLU A 98 7.75 5.00 3.77
N TYR A 99 6.60 4.30 3.79
CA TYR A 99 6.47 3.02 3.14
C TYR A 99 5.02 2.72 2.76
N LEU A 100 4.87 1.92 1.71
CA LEU A 100 3.63 1.23 1.37
C LEU A 100 3.64 -0.16 2.00
N ASP A 101 2.60 -0.52 2.75
CA ASP A 101 2.44 -1.87 3.34
C ASP A 101 1.45 -2.71 2.52
N TYR A 102 1.91 -3.89 2.11
CA TYR A 102 1.14 -4.89 1.38
C TYR A 102 0.96 -6.12 2.26
N HIS A 103 -0.27 -6.29 2.75
CA HIS A 103 -0.65 -7.42 3.57
C HIS A 103 -1.06 -8.63 2.73
N MET A 104 -0.85 -9.84 3.27
CA MET A 104 -1.24 -11.12 2.66
C MET A 104 -0.60 -11.39 1.29
N PHE A 105 0.61 -10.85 1.07
CA PHE A 105 1.41 -11.21 -0.09
C PHE A 105 1.96 -12.62 0.12
N GLN A 106 1.41 -13.62 -0.60
CA GLN A 106 1.94 -14.99 -0.63
C GLN A 106 3.25 -15.07 -1.45
N LEU A 107 4.19 -14.16 -1.22
CA LEU A 107 5.52 -14.21 -1.81
C LEU A 107 6.52 -14.41 -0.68
N ALA A 108 7.18 -15.57 -0.73
CA ALA A 108 8.09 -16.03 0.32
C ALA A 108 9.44 -15.30 0.34
N THR A 109 9.63 -14.22 -0.44
CA THR A 109 10.89 -13.48 -0.56
C THR A 109 10.79 -12.29 -1.52
N VAL A 110 11.61 -11.26 -1.28
CA VAL A 110 11.87 -10.15 -2.21
C VAL A 110 12.46 -10.60 -3.57
N ALA A 111 12.95 -11.83 -3.70
CA ALA A 111 13.45 -12.37 -4.98
C ALA A 111 12.36 -12.50 -6.06
N ASN A 112 11.09 -12.37 -5.68
CA ASN A 112 9.97 -12.34 -6.61
C ASN A 112 9.68 -10.93 -7.16
N PHE A 113 10.55 -9.97 -6.89
CA PHE A 113 10.38 -8.58 -7.32
C PHE A 113 11.56 -8.13 -8.15
N GLU A 114 11.28 -7.22 -9.08
CA GLU A 114 12.29 -6.56 -9.89
C GLU A 114 11.95 -5.08 -9.97
N VAL A 115 12.90 -4.22 -9.60
CA VAL A 115 12.71 -2.77 -9.60
C VAL A 115 13.38 -2.20 -10.85
N ASN A 116 12.59 -1.63 -11.73
CA ASN A 116 13.04 -0.93 -12.93
C ASN A 116 12.68 0.55 -12.84
N TRP A 117 13.66 1.43 -12.98
CA TRP A 117 13.41 2.87 -12.98
C TRP A 117 13.03 3.35 -14.37
N LYS A 118 11.92 4.08 -14.48
CA LYS A 118 11.53 4.78 -15.71
C LYS A 118 12.31 6.08 -15.86
N ASP A 119 12.48 6.78 -14.75
CA ASP A 119 13.25 8.01 -14.56
C ASP A 119 13.64 8.09 -13.07
N ASP A 120 14.19 9.21 -12.60
CA ASP A 120 14.63 9.33 -11.20
C ASP A 120 13.50 9.39 -10.16
N HIS A 121 12.26 9.59 -10.60
CA HIS A 121 11.10 9.82 -9.73
C HIS A 121 10.08 8.68 -9.81
N VAL A 122 10.16 7.85 -10.86
CA VAL A 122 9.19 6.79 -11.12
C VAL A 122 9.87 5.43 -11.17
N ALA A 123 9.60 4.61 -10.16
CA ALA A 123 9.99 3.21 -10.12
C ALA A 123 8.83 2.31 -10.56
N LEU A 124 9.14 1.31 -11.39
CA LEU A 124 8.25 0.25 -11.84
C LEU A 124 8.69 -1.06 -11.19
N ILE A 125 7.92 -1.53 -10.23
CA ILE A 125 8.23 -2.73 -9.46
C ILE A 125 7.41 -3.88 -10.05
N ALA A 126 8.07 -4.75 -10.82
CA ALA A 126 7.45 -5.95 -11.35
C ALA A 126 7.33 -7.01 -10.26
N VAL A 127 6.17 -7.63 -10.17
CA VAL A 127 5.88 -8.71 -9.24
C VAL A 127 5.77 -10.02 -10.01
N TYR A 128 6.58 -11.00 -9.63
CA TYR A 128 6.59 -12.33 -10.22
C TYR A 128 5.92 -13.34 -9.29
N ARG A 129 5.10 -14.23 -9.84
CA ARG A 129 4.42 -15.29 -9.09
C ARG A 129 4.67 -16.64 -9.73
N LYS A 130 4.59 -17.68 -8.91
CA LYS A 130 4.58 -19.06 -9.39
C LYS A 130 3.16 -19.46 -9.78
N SER A 131 3.04 -20.18 -10.89
CA SER A 131 1.79 -20.83 -11.27
C SER A 131 1.30 -21.79 -10.19
N LYS A 132 0.00 -22.11 -10.19
CA LYS A 132 -0.60 -23.02 -9.19
C LYS A 132 0.05 -24.41 -9.15
N ASP A 133 0.59 -24.88 -10.28
CA ASP A 133 1.31 -26.14 -10.40
C ASP A 133 2.82 -26.02 -10.06
N GLY A 134 3.29 -24.80 -9.74
CA GLY A 134 4.67 -24.51 -9.37
C GLY A 134 5.69 -24.57 -10.52
N LYS A 135 5.25 -24.82 -11.76
CA LYS A 135 6.13 -25.09 -12.90
C LYS A 135 6.62 -23.86 -13.65
N ALA A 136 5.87 -22.76 -13.58
CA ALA A 136 6.20 -21.53 -14.29
C ALA A 136 6.25 -20.34 -13.32
N ILE A 137 7.17 -19.42 -13.59
CA ILE A 137 7.18 -18.09 -12.99
C ILE A 137 6.65 -17.13 -14.06
N TYR A 138 5.71 -16.27 -13.69
CA TYR A 138 5.13 -15.28 -14.59
C TYR A 138 5.06 -13.91 -13.90
N LYS A 139 5.13 -12.85 -14.70
CA LYS A 139 4.91 -11.49 -14.23
C LYS A 139 3.41 -11.29 -14.00
N ASP A 140 3.01 -11.05 -12.76
CA ASP A 140 1.62 -10.92 -12.35
C ASP A 140 1.14 -9.48 -12.45
N GLU A 141 1.86 -8.56 -11.81
CA GLU A 141 1.51 -7.15 -11.78
C GLU A 141 2.75 -6.24 -11.84
N THR A 142 2.51 -4.94 -12.02
CA THR A 142 3.55 -3.91 -11.90
C THR A 142 3.03 -2.79 -11.03
N ILE A 143 3.69 -2.61 -9.88
CA ILE A 143 3.42 -1.51 -8.97
C ILE A 143 4.19 -0.30 -9.51
N ARG A 144 3.46 0.75 -9.90
CA ARG A 144 4.06 2.05 -10.22
C ARG A 144 4.19 2.84 -8.93
N LEU A 145 5.43 3.16 -8.55
CA LEU A 145 5.74 4.00 -7.41
C LEU A 145 6.25 5.35 -7.89
N ASP A 146 5.60 6.41 -7.42
CA ASP A 146 5.97 7.79 -7.69
C ASP A 146 6.58 8.37 -6.41
N THR A 147 7.88 8.67 -6.42
CA THR A 147 8.59 9.06 -5.19
C THR A 147 8.33 10.51 -4.76
N GLN A 148 7.55 11.26 -5.54
CA GLN A 148 7.14 12.63 -5.23
C GLN A 148 5.74 12.77 -4.64
N GLN A 149 5.03 11.67 -4.35
CA GLN A 149 3.70 11.75 -3.76
C GLN A 149 3.76 12.14 -2.27
N GLU A 150 3.45 13.41 -1.98
CA GLU A 150 2.97 13.90 -0.67
C GLU A 150 1.49 13.53 -0.42
#